data_AF-A0A7C4V666-F1
#
_entry.id   AF-A0A7C4V666-F1
#
_cell.length_a   1.000
_cell.length_b   1.000
_cell.length_c   1.000
_cell.angle_alpha   90.00
_cell.angle_beta   90.00
_cell.angle_gamma   90.00
#
_symmetry.space_group_name_H-M   'P 1'
#
loop_
_entity.id
_entity.type
_entity.pdbx_description
1 polymer ?
#
loop_
_entity_poly.entity_id
_entity_poly.type
_entity_poly.pdbx_seq_one_letter_code
_entity_poly.pdbx_strand_id
1 'polypeptide(L)' 'MPHRVTCPLDCPDRCRLLVTVEEGRVVRVSGDPDHPTTRGFAC' A
#
# COMPACT_ATOMS: atom_id res chain seq x y z
N MET A 1 1.24 3.23 13.47
CA MET A 1 1.29 1.99 12.68
C MET A 1 0.65 2.26 11.34
N PRO A 2 1.25 1.87 10.20
CA PRO A 2 0.65 2.12 8.89
C PRO A 2 -0.62 1.28 8.69
N HIS A 3 -1.60 1.84 8.01
CA HIS A 3 -2.78 1.13 7.55
C HIS A 3 -2.41 0.26 6.34
N ARG A 4 -2.90 -0.98 6.32
CA ARG A 4 -2.78 -1.87 5.17
C ARG A 4 -4.03 -1.74 4.32
N VAL A 5 -3.89 -1.29 3.08
CA VAL A 5 -4.99 -1.13 2.12
C VAL A 5 -4.63 -1.80 0.80
N THR A 6 -5.63 -2.17 0.01
CA THR A 6 -5.42 -2.70 -1.35
C THR A 6 -5.50 -1.56 -2.36
N CYS A 7 -4.64 -1.59 -3.37
CA CYS A 7 -4.72 -0.67 -4.50
C CYS A 7 -6.11 -0.77 -5.17
N PRO A 8 -6.79 0.36 -5.44
CA PRO A 8 -8.11 0.35 -6.05
C PRO A 8 -8.07 0.11 -7.56
N LEU A 9 -6.88 0.11 -8.18
CA LEU A 9 -6.74 -0.21 -9.59
C LEU A 9 -7.17 -1.66 -9.83
N ASP A 10 -8.08 -1.85 -10.78
CA ASP A 10 -8.49 -3.16 -11.23
C ASP A 10 -7.40 -3.80 -12.10
N CYS A 11 -6.35 -4.29 -11.44
CA CYS A 11 -5.25 -5.02 -12.05
C CYS A 11 -5.01 -6.34 -11.30
N PRO A 12 -4.39 -7.33 -11.96
CA PRO A 12 -4.19 -8.65 -11.36
C PRO A 12 -3.22 -8.63 -10.17
N ASP A 13 -2.37 -7.61 -10.07
CA ASP A 13 -1.30 -7.54 -9.07
C ASP A 13 -1.83 -7.35 -7.64
N ARG A 14 -3.00 -6.72 -7.51
CA ARG A 14 -3.68 -6.46 -6.22
C ARG A 14 -2.73 -5.94 -5.16
N CYS A 15 -1.92 -4.94 -5.53
CA CYS A 15 -0.87 -4.41 -4.68
C CYS A 15 -1.41 -4.05 -3.29
N ARG A 16 -0.71 -4.50 -2.25
CA ARG A 16 -0.98 -4.05 -0.88
C ARG A 16 -0.10 -2.85 -0.56
N LEU A 17 -0.72 -1.80 -0.05
CA LEU A 17 -0.10 -0.54 0.29
C LEU A 17 -0.09 -0.34 1.80
N LEU A 18 1.00 0.24 2.29
CA LEU A 18 1.19 0.74 3.65
C LEU A 18 0.98 2.26 3.63
N VAL A 19 -0.06 2.73 4.32
CA VAL A 19 -0.46 4.14 4.36
C VAL A 19 -0.25 4.70 5.76
N THR A 20 0.56 5.74 5.89
CA THR A 20 0.75 6.47 7.16
C THR A 20 -0.14 7.70 7.14
N VAL A 21 -0.95 7.85 8.19
CA VAL A 21 -1.86 8.98 8.39
C VAL A 21 -1.46 9.72 9.65
N GLU A 22 -1.28 11.03 9.54
CA GLU A 22 -0.99 11.95 10.65
C GLU A 22 -1.99 13.11 10.57
N GLU A 23 -2.63 13.45 11.69
CA GLU A 23 -3.61 14.55 11.77
C GLU A 23 -4.72 14.48 10.68
N GLY A 24 -5.16 13.26 10.36
CA GLY A 24 -6.18 13.02 9.34
C GLY A 24 -5.70 13.18 7.88
N ARG A 25 -4.40 13.37 7.66
CA ARG A 25 -3.79 13.48 6.33
C ARG A 25 -2.86 12.31 6.03
N VAL A 26 -2.92 11.82 4.80
CA VAL A 26 -1.96 10.82 4.31
C VAL A 26 -0.62 11.51 4.09
N VAL A 27 0.41 11.08 4.83
CA VAL A 27 1.76 11.66 4.76
C VAL A 27 2.76 10.75 4.04
N ARG A 28 2.45 9.44 3.95
CA ARG A 28 3.30 8.47 3.24
C ARG A 28 2.47 7.31 2.70
N VAL A 29 2.78 6.91 1.48
CA VAL A 29 2.30 5.68 0.85
C VAL A 29 3.51 4.89 0.36
N SER A 30 3.54 3.60 0.64
CA SER A 30 4.60 2.68 0.18
C SER A 30 4.00 1.29 -0.08
N GLY A 31 4.60 0.49 -0.95
CA GLY A 31 4.19 -0.91 -1.11
C GLY A 31 4.54 -1.74 0.13
N ASP A 32 3.76 -2.78 0.39
CA ASP A 32 4.04 -3.73 1.46
C ASP A 32 5.14 -4.73 1.04
N PRO A 33 6.33 -4.72 1.66
CA PRO A 33 7.39 -5.68 1.36
C PRO A 33 6.98 -7.13 1.65
N ASP A 34 6.01 -7.34 2.54
CA ASP A 34 5.51 -8.68 2.90
C ASP A 34 4.44 -9.18 1.92
N HIS A 35 4.05 -8.40 0.91
CA HIS A 35 3.08 -8.85 -0.09
C HIS A 35 3.73 -9.89 -1.02
N PRO A 36 3.22 -11.13 -1.10
CA PRO A 36 3.93 -12.25 -1.74
C PRO A 36 4.24 -12.01 -3.22
N THR A 37 3.31 -11.35 -3.91
CA THR A 37 3.40 -11.07 -5.35
C THR A 37 4.25 -9.84 -5.63
N THR A 38 3.94 -8.71 -4.98
CA THR A 38 4.52 -7.41 -5.36
C THR A 38 5.72 -7.00 -4.53
N ARG A 39 5.91 -7.59 -3.33
CA ARG A 39 7.11 -7.43 -2.49
C ARG A 39 7.59 -5.99 -2.32
N GLY A 40 6.65 -5.08 -2.09
CA GLY A 40 6.93 -3.66 -1.90
C GLY A 40 6.88 -2.82 -3.18
N PHE A 41 6.79 -3.44 -4.36
CA PHE A 41 6.53 -2.72 -5.60
C PHE A 41 5.05 -2.32 -5.72
N ALA A 42 4.84 -1.10 -6.21
CA ALA A 42 3.56 -0.56 -6.67
C ALA A 42 3.86 0.40 -7.83
N CYS A 43 3.05 0.35 -8.89
CA CYS A 43 3.22 1.13 -10.11
C CYS A 43 2.91 2.63 -9.94
#